data_AF-A0A820G494-F1
#
_entry.id   AF-A0A820G494-F1
#
_cell.length_a   1.000
_cell.length_b   1.000
_cell.length_c   1.000
_cell.angle_alpha   90.00
_cell.angle_beta   90.00
_cell.angle_gamma   90.00
#
_symmetry.space_group_name_H-M   'P 1'
#
loop_
_entity.id
_entity.type
_entity.pdbx_description
1 polymer ?
#
loop_
_entity_poly.entity_id
_entity_poly.type
_entity_poly.pdbx_seq_one_letter_code
_entity_poly.pdbx_strand_id
1 'polypeptide(L)'
;MVIVKIDNRYYLAVLRKFVSSNIVTSISPAQRCVPIHEILPTELFSLPRIQRLKSYHIPCQNDFNLQCFVDEFYMCLCTEERHSNCLPLEHQQTFACDDNVYCENGGTCLQDRPMCFLNILCVCADCFFGNRCQFYAKGIGLTLDDLLRYEIRPHSTLNDQSLTVKLSAASTIIIFLIGLLNSFFGYLVFHNRNCRKVASGIYLRLSSIISTLVV
;
A
#
# COMPACT_ATOMS: atom_id res chain seq x y z
N MET A 1 11.93 -9.70 -21.18
CA MET A 1 13.38 -9.52 -21.44
C MET A 1 14.15 -10.37 -20.46
N VAL A 2 15.23 -11.03 -20.89
CA VAL A 2 16.11 -11.82 -20.02
C VAL A 2 17.53 -11.29 -20.16
N ILE A 3 18.15 -10.97 -19.03
CA ILE A 3 19.53 -10.50 -18.92
C ILE A 3 20.30 -11.51 -18.09
N VAL A 4 21.55 -11.76 -18.47
CA VAL A 4 22.44 -12.66 -17.74
C VAL A 4 23.72 -11.90 -17.39
N LYS A 5 24.17 -12.07 -16.15
CA LYS A 5 25.46 -11.56 -15.67
C LYS A 5 26.46 -12.71 -15.62
N ILE A 6 27.57 -12.59 -16.34
CA ILE A 6 28.66 -13.57 -16.37
C ILE A 6 29.97 -12.78 -16.22
N ASP A 7 30.83 -13.17 -15.27
CA ASP A 7 32.14 -12.53 -15.00
C ASP A 7 32.06 -11.00 -14.92
N ASN A 8 31.05 -10.50 -14.20
CA ASN A 8 30.76 -9.07 -14.02
C ASN A 8 30.43 -8.29 -15.31
N ARG A 9 30.10 -8.99 -16.40
CA ARG A 9 29.61 -8.41 -17.66
C ARG A 9 28.14 -8.77 -17.86
N TYR A 10 27.40 -7.87 -18.50
CA TYR A 10 25.98 -8.03 -18.78
C TYR A 10 25.74 -8.46 -20.23
N TYR A 11 24.83 -9.40 -20.42
CA TYR A 11 24.44 -9.92 -21.73
C TYR A 11 22.92 -9.88 -21.89
N LEU A 12 22.45 -9.33 -23.01
CA LEU A 12 21.05 -9.33 -23.40
C LEU A 12 20.71 -10.67 -24.07
N ALA A 13 20.30 -11.64 -23.27
CA ALA A 13 20.06 -13.00 -23.75
C ALA A 13 18.75 -13.13 -24.56
N VAL A 14 17.70 -12.39 -24.17
CA VAL A 14 16.39 -12.39 -24.88
C VAL A 14 15.69 -11.05 -24.78
N LEU A 15 15.30 -10.49 -25.92
CA LEU A 15 14.37 -9.37 -26.04
C LEU A 15 13.11 -9.83 -26.79
N ARG A 16 12.02 -10.14 -26.07
CA ARG A 16 10.74 -10.58 -26.66
C ARG A 16 9.62 -9.63 -26.25
N LYS A 17 8.76 -9.28 -27.21
CA LYS A 17 7.54 -8.47 -27.03
C LYS A 17 6.37 -9.29 -26.45
N PHE A 18 6.41 -10.63 -26.54
CA PHE A 18 5.32 -11.52 -26.08
C PHE A 18 5.81 -12.57 -25.07
N VAL A 19 4.93 -12.96 -24.15
CA VAL A 19 5.20 -13.96 -23.10
C VAL A 19 5.06 -15.36 -23.67
N SER A 20 6.15 -16.13 -23.71
CA SER A 20 6.10 -17.59 -23.92
C SER A 20 6.49 -18.31 -22.63
N SER A 21 5.84 -19.44 -22.36
CA SER A 21 6.04 -20.22 -21.11
C SER A 21 7.44 -20.83 -20.99
N ASN A 22 8.10 -21.12 -22.12
CA ASN A 22 9.46 -21.66 -22.15
C ASN A 22 10.37 -20.80 -23.05
N ILE A 23 11.57 -20.47 -22.57
CA ILE A 23 12.57 -19.67 -23.28
C ILE A 23 13.88 -20.46 -23.28
N VAL A 24 14.32 -20.90 -24.46
CA VAL A 24 15.64 -21.49 -24.69
C VAL A 24 16.44 -20.51 -25.53
N THR A 25 17.61 -20.10 -25.04
CA THR A 25 18.50 -19.15 -25.71
C THR A 25 19.96 -19.53 -25.47
N SER A 26 20.83 -19.20 -26.41
CA SER A 26 22.28 -19.25 -26.25
C SER A 26 22.85 -17.85 -26.16
N ILE A 27 23.87 -17.68 -25.32
CA ILE A 27 24.51 -16.38 -25.10
C ILE A 27 25.73 -16.29 -26.02
N SER A 28 25.86 -15.18 -26.75
CA SER A 28 27.02 -14.88 -27.59
C SER A 28 27.70 -13.57 -27.19
N PRO A 29 29.00 -13.36 -27.53
CA PRO A 29 29.70 -12.11 -27.27
C PRO A 29 29.04 -10.87 -27.92
N ALA A 30 28.34 -11.05 -29.04
CA ALA A 30 27.62 -9.97 -29.73
C ALA A 30 26.43 -9.41 -28.93
N GLN A 31 25.94 -10.16 -27.94
CA GLN A 31 24.83 -9.74 -27.05
C GLN A 31 25.33 -9.03 -25.79
N ARG A 32 26.64 -8.75 -25.70
CA ARG A 32 27.21 -8.06 -24.54
C ARG A 32 26.73 -6.61 -24.51
N CYS A 33 26.20 -6.18 -23.39
CA CYS A 33 25.91 -4.78 -23.13
C CYS A 33 27.19 -4.07 -22.69
N VAL A 34 27.58 -3.04 -23.45
CA VAL A 34 28.84 -2.31 -23.25
C VAL A 34 28.69 -1.29 -22.11
N PRO A 35 29.71 -1.05 -21.27
CA PRO A 35 29.69 0.02 -20.28
C PRO A 35 29.59 1.41 -20.91
N ILE A 36 28.82 2.32 -20.30
CA ILE A 36 28.55 3.66 -20.82
C ILE A 36 29.82 4.52 -20.97
N HIS A 37 30.82 4.30 -20.10
CA HIS A 37 32.08 5.05 -20.13
C HIS A 37 32.94 4.72 -21.36
N GLU A 38 32.70 3.59 -22.03
CA GLU A 38 33.43 3.19 -23.24
C GLU A 38 32.83 3.81 -24.51
N ILE A 39 31.55 4.22 -24.46
CA ILE A 39 30.78 4.63 -25.65
C ILE A 39 30.34 6.10 -25.62
N LEU A 40 30.30 6.73 -24.43
CA LEU A 40 29.90 8.12 -24.27
C LEU A 40 31.16 9.01 -24.25
N PRO A 41 31.16 10.16 -24.97
CA PRO A 41 32.27 11.11 -24.92
C PRO A 41 32.54 11.57 -23.48
N THR A 42 33.82 11.76 -23.14
CA THR A 42 34.28 12.11 -21.79
C THR A 42 33.61 13.37 -21.24
N GLU A 43 33.36 14.37 -22.09
CA GLU A 43 32.66 15.61 -21.74
C GLU A 43 31.27 15.34 -21.17
N LEU A 44 30.52 14.44 -21.80
CA LEU A 44 29.16 14.09 -21.39
C LEU A 44 29.15 13.10 -20.21
N PHE A 45 30.16 12.25 -20.11
CA PHE A 45 30.30 11.34 -18.98
C PHE A 45 30.57 12.09 -17.66
N SER A 46 31.27 13.22 -17.73
CA SER A 46 31.57 14.09 -16.59
C SER A 46 30.36 14.84 -16.01
N LEU A 47 29.23 14.85 -16.74
CA LEU A 47 28.02 15.53 -16.29
C LEU A 47 27.37 14.85 -15.08
N PRO A 48 26.64 15.63 -14.25
CA PRO A 48 25.80 15.08 -13.19
C PRO A 48 24.81 14.04 -13.74
N ARG A 49 24.53 12.99 -12.94
CA ARG A 49 23.73 11.81 -13.35
C ARG A 49 22.46 12.14 -14.15
N ILE A 50 21.65 13.09 -13.67
CA ILE A 50 20.38 13.46 -14.32
C ILE A 50 20.61 14.09 -15.69
N GLN A 51 21.64 14.91 -15.83
CA GLN A 51 21.99 15.55 -17.10
C GLN A 51 22.58 14.52 -18.06
N ARG A 52 23.44 13.64 -17.56
CA ARG A 52 24.03 12.55 -18.33
C ARG A 52 22.97 11.60 -18.89
N LEU A 53 21.93 11.28 -18.11
CA LEU A 53 20.79 10.45 -18.55
C LEU A 53 20.06 11.05 -19.78
N LYS A 54 19.97 12.39 -19.89
CA LYS A 54 19.36 13.03 -21.08
C LYS A 54 20.15 12.75 -22.36
N SER A 55 21.45 12.51 -22.24
CA SER A 55 22.36 12.23 -23.36
C SER A 55 22.44 10.76 -23.75
N TYR A 56 21.74 9.86 -23.05
CA TYR A 56 21.81 8.42 -23.29
C TYR A 56 21.18 7.99 -24.61
N HIS A 57 20.48 8.87 -25.32
CA HIS A 57 20.04 8.58 -26.69
C HIS A 57 21.19 8.66 -27.70
N ILE A 58 22.27 9.41 -27.42
CA ILE A 58 23.39 9.65 -28.36
C ILE A 58 24.10 8.35 -28.76
N PRO A 59 24.49 7.43 -27.85
CA PRO A 59 25.14 6.18 -28.25
C PRO A 59 24.27 5.33 -29.19
N CYS A 60 22.96 5.28 -28.98
CA CYS A 60 22.03 4.54 -29.85
C CYS A 60 21.88 5.16 -31.24
N GLN A 61 22.13 6.46 -31.38
CA GLN A 61 22.09 7.18 -32.66
C GLN A 61 23.41 7.06 -33.43
N ASN A 62 24.54 7.02 -32.70
CA ASN A 62 25.87 6.96 -33.29
C ASN A 62 26.26 5.53 -33.72
N ASP A 63 25.88 4.51 -32.97
CA ASP A 63 26.17 3.11 -33.31
C ASP A 63 24.89 2.32 -33.58
N PHE A 64 24.70 1.96 -34.86
CA PHE A 64 23.53 1.23 -35.32
C PHE A 64 23.51 -0.24 -34.85
N ASN A 65 24.66 -0.78 -34.45
CA ASN A 65 24.81 -2.15 -33.99
C ASN A 65 24.68 -2.27 -32.46
N LEU A 66 24.66 -1.14 -31.75
CA LEU A 66 24.51 -1.12 -30.30
C LEU A 66 23.08 -1.51 -29.91
N GLN A 67 22.94 -2.69 -29.29
CA GLN A 67 21.64 -3.18 -28.80
C GLN A 67 21.36 -2.72 -27.37
N CYS A 68 22.38 -2.70 -26.53
CA CYS A 68 22.26 -2.35 -25.12
C CYS A 68 23.58 -1.84 -24.54
N PHE A 69 23.48 -1.05 -23.48
CA PHE A 69 24.61 -0.59 -22.69
C PHE A 69 24.25 -0.46 -21.22
N VAL A 70 25.26 -0.39 -20.35
CA VAL A 70 25.09 -0.35 -18.90
C VAL A 70 25.83 0.82 -18.28
N ASP A 71 25.16 1.50 -17.36
CA ASP A 71 25.69 2.50 -16.44
C ASP A 71 25.68 1.91 -15.01
N GLU A 72 26.25 2.63 -14.06
CA GLU A 72 26.28 2.26 -12.64
C GLU A 72 24.89 1.98 -12.05
N PHE A 73 23.85 2.66 -12.56
CA PHE A 73 22.49 2.59 -12.01
C PHE A 73 21.43 2.18 -13.02
N TYR A 74 21.77 2.11 -14.31
CA TYR A 74 20.80 1.90 -15.37
C TYR A 74 21.35 0.90 -16.38
N MET A 75 20.48 0.04 -16.89
CA MET A 75 20.71 -0.65 -18.16
C MET A 75 19.80 -0.04 -19.20
N CYS A 76 20.35 0.29 -20.35
CA CYS A 76 19.62 0.90 -21.44
C CYS A 76 19.59 -0.02 -22.66
N LEU A 77 18.43 -0.06 -23.30
CA LEU A 77 18.19 -0.77 -24.56
C LEU A 77 18.01 0.26 -25.68
N CYS A 78 18.64 0.05 -26.82
CA CYS A 78 18.38 0.87 -28.00
C CYS A 78 17.13 0.34 -28.72
N THR A 79 16.13 1.21 -28.90
CA THR A 79 14.91 0.89 -29.65
C THR A 79 15.17 0.91 -31.16
N GLU A 80 14.21 0.39 -31.94
CA GLU A 80 14.22 0.49 -33.40
C GLU A 80 14.28 1.96 -33.87
N GLU A 81 13.67 2.87 -33.10
CA GLU A 81 13.67 4.33 -33.33
C GLU A 81 14.97 5.03 -32.86
N ARG A 82 16.00 4.28 -32.47
CA ARG A 82 17.30 4.80 -32.01
C ARG A 82 17.21 5.68 -30.76
N HIS A 83 16.21 5.42 -29.91
CA HIS A 83 16.14 5.97 -28.58
C HIS A 83 16.62 4.93 -27.56
N SER A 84 17.35 5.37 -26.53
CA SER A 84 17.58 4.53 -25.36
C SER A 84 16.33 4.46 -24.48
N ASN A 85 16.01 3.24 -24.05
CA ASN A 85 15.04 2.98 -22.99
C ASN A 85 15.81 2.40 -21.80
N CYS A 86 15.92 3.20 -20.74
CA CYS A 86 16.76 2.90 -19.59
C CYS A 86 15.93 2.39 -18.41
N LEU A 87 16.33 1.24 -17.89
CA LEU A 87 15.74 0.55 -16.76
C LEU A 87 16.72 0.60 -15.58
N PRO A 88 16.27 0.86 -14.35
CA PRO A 88 17.15 0.84 -13.19
C PRO A 88 17.76 -0.55 -12.99
N LEU A 89 19.06 -0.59 -12.69
CA LEU A 89 19.85 -1.80 -12.50
C LEU A 89 20.01 -2.06 -11.00
N GLU A 90 19.11 -2.85 -10.42
CA GLU A 90 19.00 -3.05 -8.98
C GLU A 90 20.14 -3.94 -8.45
N HIS A 91 21.31 -3.34 -8.23
CA HIS A 91 22.45 -3.98 -7.58
C HIS A 91 22.27 -3.91 -6.07
N GLN A 92 21.57 -4.89 -5.49
CA GLN A 92 21.51 -5.11 -4.04
C GLN A 92 21.25 -3.84 -3.20
N GLN A 93 20.22 -3.06 -3.53
CA GLN A 93 19.75 -2.06 -2.57
C GLN A 93 18.93 -2.76 -1.50
N THR A 94 19.50 -2.94 -0.31
CA THR A 94 18.70 -3.04 0.90
C THR A 94 17.98 -1.72 1.07
N PHE A 95 16.67 -1.72 0.83
CA PHE A 95 15.76 -0.58 0.98
C PHE A 95 15.54 -0.20 2.45
N ALA A 96 16.63 -0.09 3.22
CA ALA A 96 16.60 0.33 4.61
C ALA A 96 16.70 1.86 4.64
N CYS A 97 15.63 2.53 5.10
CA CYS A 97 15.66 3.94 5.42
C CYS A 97 16.64 4.19 6.57
N ASP A 98 17.42 5.27 6.52
CA ASP A 98 18.26 5.68 7.66
C ASP A 98 17.38 5.98 8.88
N ASP A 99 17.56 5.14 9.90
CA ASP A 99 17.14 5.19 11.29
C ASP A 99 15.75 5.73 11.66
N ASN A 100 14.89 4.82 12.17
CA ASN A 100 13.89 4.94 13.26
C ASN A 100 12.91 6.13 13.36
N VAL A 101 13.00 7.17 12.54
CA VAL A 101 12.16 8.38 12.68
C VAL A 101 10.81 8.21 11.99
N TYR A 102 10.75 7.40 10.94
CA TYR A 102 9.53 7.28 10.12
C TYR A 102 8.53 6.26 10.65
N CYS A 103 9.00 5.08 11.06
CA CYS A 103 8.16 3.99 11.55
C CYS A 103 8.37 3.80 13.06
N GLU A 104 7.30 3.90 13.82
CA GLU A 104 7.29 3.76 15.28
C GLU A 104 7.16 2.27 15.69
N ASN A 105 7.33 1.97 16.98
CA ASN A 105 7.07 0.65 17.57
C ASN A 105 7.77 -0.54 16.88
N GLY A 106 9.00 -0.34 16.38
CA GLY A 106 9.78 -1.39 15.72
C GLY A 106 9.29 -1.72 14.31
N GLY A 107 8.50 -0.86 13.68
CA GLY A 107 8.11 -1.00 12.28
C GLY A 107 9.32 -0.92 11.34
N THR A 108 9.35 -1.81 10.34
CA THR A 108 10.38 -1.81 9.30
C THR A 108 10.01 -0.81 8.21
N CYS A 109 10.93 0.10 7.90
CA CYS A 109 10.75 1.08 6.83
C CYS A 109 11.13 0.47 5.48
N LEU A 110 10.24 0.60 4.50
CA LEU A 110 10.48 0.24 3.10
C LEU A 110 10.34 1.49 2.22
N GLN A 111 11.29 1.67 1.31
CA GLN A 111 11.28 2.74 0.33
C GLN A 111 11.31 2.17 -1.09
N ASP A 112 10.36 2.60 -1.93
CA ASP A 112 10.21 2.07 -3.29
C ASP A 112 11.29 2.59 -4.26
N ARG A 113 11.86 3.78 -4.01
CA ARG A 113 12.94 4.36 -4.85
C ARG A 113 13.91 5.25 -4.06
N PRO A 114 15.23 5.19 -4.33
CA PRO A 114 16.22 6.05 -3.67
C PRO A 114 16.15 7.54 -4.09
N MET A 115 15.43 7.87 -5.17
CA MET A 115 15.45 9.22 -5.77
C MET A 115 14.18 10.05 -5.59
N CYS A 116 13.11 9.49 -5.01
CA CYS A 116 11.88 10.24 -4.69
C CYS A 116 11.35 9.83 -3.30
N PHE A 117 11.43 10.77 -2.35
CA PHE A 117 10.95 10.67 -0.97
C PHE A 117 9.42 10.60 -0.82
N LEU A 118 8.67 10.22 -1.85
CA LEU A 118 7.22 10.45 -1.86
C LEU A 118 6.42 9.35 -1.17
N ASN A 119 6.87 8.08 -1.18
CA ASN A 119 6.12 6.97 -0.60
C ASN A 119 7.01 6.12 0.33
N ILE A 120 7.02 6.48 1.60
CA ILE A 120 7.57 5.63 2.67
C ILE A 120 6.47 4.67 3.14
N LEU A 121 6.76 3.37 3.15
CA LEU A 121 5.85 2.35 3.63
C LEU A 121 6.41 1.73 4.91
N CYS A 122 5.65 1.80 6.00
CA CYS A 122 6.00 1.14 7.25
C CYS A 122 5.34 -0.24 7.33
N VAL A 123 6.15 -1.29 7.49
CA VAL A 123 5.71 -2.64 7.81
C VAL A 123 5.76 -2.82 9.32
N CYS A 124 4.60 -2.88 9.95
CA CYS A 124 4.50 -2.90 11.41
C CYS A 124 4.83 -4.26 12.00
N ALA A 125 5.43 -4.25 13.20
CA ALA A 125 5.58 -5.44 14.02
C ALA A 125 4.20 -5.96 14.50
N ASP A 126 4.17 -7.22 14.93
CA ASP A 126 2.94 -7.85 15.41
C ASP A 126 2.25 -6.99 16.48
N CYS A 127 0.93 -6.90 16.39
CA CYS A 127 0.07 -6.07 17.24
C CYS A 127 0.24 -4.55 17.07
N PHE A 128 0.91 -4.04 16.04
CA PHE A 128 0.95 -2.61 15.73
C PHE A 128 0.38 -2.28 14.35
N PHE A 129 -0.21 -1.10 14.20
CA PHE A 129 -0.84 -0.66 12.95
C PHE A 129 -0.89 0.87 12.80
N GLY A 130 -1.30 1.35 11.63
CA GLY A 130 -1.26 2.76 11.24
C GLY A 130 -0.16 3.04 10.22
N ASN A 131 -0.22 4.20 9.57
CA ASN A 131 0.74 4.60 8.53
C ASN A 131 2.20 4.70 9.03
N ARG A 132 2.40 4.83 10.35
CA ARG A 132 3.71 4.85 11.01
C ARG A 132 3.80 3.80 12.10
N CYS A 133 2.92 2.78 12.13
CA CYS A 133 2.87 1.78 13.19
C CYS A 133 2.63 2.35 14.59
N GLN A 134 2.00 3.52 14.67
CA GLN A 134 1.83 4.29 15.90
C GLN A 134 0.76 3.72 16.85
N PHE A 135 -0.13 2.85 16.35
CA PHE A 135 -1.23 2.29 17.13
C PHE A 135 -0.93 0.86 17.54
N TYR A 136 -1.32 0.48 18.76
CA TYR A 136 -1.14 -0.84 19.31
C TYR A 136 -2.48 -1.56 19.49
N ALA A 137 -2.62 -2.73 18.88
CA ALA A 137 -3.71 -3.66 19.09
C ALA A 137 -3.45 -4.44 20.39
N LYS A 138 -3.93 -3.92 21.51
CA LYS A 138 -3.88 -4.63 22.80
C LYS A 138 -4.77 -5.86 22.73
N GLY A 139 -4.20 -7.03 23.06
CA GLY A 139 -4.78 -8.34 22.84
C GLY A 139 -6.20 -8.56 23.39
N ILE A 140 -6.96 -9.34 22.62
CA ILE A 140 -8.20 -10.07 22.92
C ILE A 140 -9.14 -9.35 23.91
N GLY A 141 -9.57 -8.18 23.47
CA GLY A 141 -10.81 -7.55 23.87
C GLY A 141 -11.33 -6.80 22.66
N LEU A 142 -11.52 -7.50 21.53
CA LEU A 142 -12.05 -6.88 20.31
C LEU A 142 -13.47 -6.42 20.63
N THR A 143 -13.61 -5.13 20.92
CA THR A 143 -14.92 -4.50 20.91
C THR A 143 -15.40 -4.48 19.47
N LEU A 144 -16.73 -4.50 19.27
CA LEU A 144 -17.30 -4.35 17.94
C LEU A 144 -16.78 -3.05 17.27
N ASP A 145 -16.52 -2.02 18.06
CA ASP A 145 -15.98 -0.74 17.60
C ASP A 145 -14.56 -0.87 17.03
N ASP A 146 -13.68 -1.69 17.63
CA ASP A 146 -12.32 -1.92 17.11
C ASP A 146 -12.34 -2.63 15.76
N LEU A 147 -13.22 -3.63 15.59
CA LEU A 147 -13.36 -4.36 14.33
C LEU A 147 -13.97 -3.48 13.23
N LEU A 148 -14.99 -2.69 13.58
CA LEU A 148 -15.66 -1.81 12.63
C LEU A 148 -14.77 -0.64 12.20
N ARG A 149 -13.89 -0.15 13.07
CA ARG A 149 -13.00 0.98 12.76
C ARG A 149 -12.09 0.74 11.55
N TYR A 150 -11.64 -0.50 11.35
CA TYR A 150 -10.80 -0.85 10.21
C TYR A 150 -11.60 -1.00 8.90
N GLU A 151 -12.86 -1.39 9.02
CA GLU A 151 -13.72 -1.72 7.88
C GLU A 151 -14.53 -0.51 7.35
N ILE A 152 -14.71 0.54 8.15
CA ILE A 152 -15.48 1.74 7.78
C ILE A 152 -14.67 2.64 6.84
N ARG A 153 -15.21 2.91 5.65
CA ARG A 153 -14.66 3.87 4.68
C ARG A 153 -15.29 5.25 4.88
N PRO A 154 -14.54 6.30 5.30
CA PRO A 154 -15.12 7.57 5.75
C PRO A 154 -15.75 8.46 4.65
N HIS A 155 -15.75 8.03 3.39
CA HIS A 155 -16.32 8.80 2.26
C HIS A 155 -17.19 7.94 1.33
N SER A 156 -17.77 6.86 1.84
CA SER A 156 -18.62 5.96 1.07
C SER A 156 -19.99 5.82 1.73
N THR A 157 -21.06 5.74 0.92
CA THR A 157 -22.42 5.55 1.43
C THR A 157 -22.56 4.18 2.11
N LEU A 158 -23.54 3.99 3.00
CA LEU A 158 -23.75 2.71 3.71
C LEU A 158 -23.90 1.51 2.75
N ASN A 159 -24.41 1.73 1.53
CA ASN A 159 -24.56 0.70 0.51
C ASN A 159 -23.22 0.26 -0.10
N ASP A 160 -22.19 1.10 -0.04
CA ASP A 160 -20.86 0.84 -0.60
C ASP A 160 -19.87 0.34 0.47
N GLN A 161 -20.30 0.23 1.73
CA GLN A 161 -19.51 -0.31 2.83
C GLN A 161 -19.40 -1.84 2.77
N SER A 162 -18.43 -2.39 3.49
CA SER A 162 -18.25 -3.85 3.59
C SER A 162 -19.44 -4.53 4.28
N LEU A 163 -19.61 -5.81 4.00
CA LEU A 163 -20.72 -6.62 4.54
C LEU A 163 -20.73 -6.63 6.08
N THR A 164 -19.55 -6.60 6.70
CA THR A 164 -19.38 -6.54 8.15
C THR A 164 -20.00 -5.27 8.75
N VAL A 165 -19.77 -4.11 8.13
CA VAL A 165 -20.32 -2.81 8.56
C VAL A 165 -21.84 -2.77 8.38
N LYS A 166 -22.35 -3.35 7.30
CA LYS A 166 -23.81 -3.42 7.06
C LYS A 166 -24.51 -4.27 8.11
N LEU A 167 -23.97 -5.45 8.42
CA LEU A 167 -24.54 -6.34 9.43
C LEU A 167 -24.50 -5.72 10.82
N SER A 168 -23.40 -5.06 11.19
CA SER A 168 -23.32 -4.38 12.50
C SER A 168 -24.30 -3.21 12.58
N ALA A 169 -24.38 -2.36 11.56
CA ALA A 169 -25.34 -1.26 11.51
C ALA A 169 -26.79 -1.76 11.63
N ALA A 170 -27.14 -2.84 10.91
CA ALA A 170 -28.44 -3.47 11.02
C ALA A 170 -28.72 -3.98 12.45
N SER A 171 -27.73 -4.63 13.08
CA SER A 171 -27.88 -5.14 14.45
C SER A 171 -28.10 -4.01 15.47
N THR A 172 -27.38 -2.90 15.35
CA THR A 172 -27.53 -1.72 16.22
C THR A 172 -28.91 -1.09 16.05
N ILE A 173 -29.38 -0.96 14.79
CA ILE A 173 -30.73 -0.45 14.50
C ILE A 173 -31.81 -1.35 15.13
N ILE A 174 -31.65 -2.67 15.05
CA ILE A 174 -32.60 -3.63 15.63
C ILE A 174 -32.63 -3.51 17.16
N ILE A 175 -31.47 -3.50 17.81
CA ILE A 175 -31.37 -3.37 19.28
C ILE A 175 -32.02 -2.05 19.74
N PHE A 176 -31.77 -0.97 19.02
CA PHE A 176 -32.36 0.34 19.29
C PHE A 176 -33.89 0.31 19.19
N LEU A 177 -34.44 -0.27 18.11
CA LEU A 177 -35.89 -0.40 17.94
C LEU A 177 -36.55 -1.26 19.04
N ILE A 178 -35.92 -2.37 19.42
CA ILE A 178 -36.39 -3.22 20.53
C ILE A 178 -36.39 -2.44 21.84
N GLY A 179 -35.34 -1.64 22.09
CA GLY A 179 -35.25 -0.77 23.28
C GLY A 179 -36.36 0.28 23.33
N LEU A 180 -36.66 0.93 22.20
CA LEU A 180 -37.76 1.88 22.09
C LEU A 180 -39.12 1.23 22.31
N LEU A 181 -39.37 0.07 21.71
CA LEU A 181 -40.62 -0.68 21.91
C LEU A 181 -40.82 -1.06 23.38
N ASN A 182 -39.79 -1.62 24.02
CA ASN A 182 -39.85 -1.99 25.43
C ASN A 182 -40.14 -0.77 26.33
N SER A 183 -39.50 0.37 26.05
CA SER A 183 -39.72 1.59 26.82
C SER A 183 -41.13 2.16 26.60
N PHE A 184 -41.65 2.09 25.37
CA PHE A 184 -43.00 2.52 25.04
C PHE A 184 -44.07 1.64 25.71
N PHE A 185 -43.94 0.31 25.64
CA PHE A 185 -44.85 -0.60 26.32
C PHE A 185 -44.76 -0.47 27.84
N GLY A 186 -43.55 -0.31 28.39
CA GLY A 186 -43.34 -0.01 29.81
C GLY A 186 -44.08 1.25 30.23
N TYR A 187 -43.95 2.33 29.45
CA TYR A 187 -44.69 3.56 29.69
C TYR A 187 -46.21 3.32 29.68
N LEU A 188 -46.76 2.65 28.65
CA LEU A 188 -48.20 2.40 28.55
C LEU A 188 -48.74 1.58 29.73
N VAL A 189 -48.04 0.50 30.12
CA VAL A 189 -48.44 -0.38 31.23
C VAL A 189 -48.43 0.39 32.56
N PHE A 190 -47.34 1.12 32.86
CA PHE A 190 -47.22 1.85 34.13
C PHE A 190 -47.88 3.24 34.11
N HIS A 191 -48.43 3.66 32.97
CA HIS A 191 -49.35 4.79 32.90
C HIS A 191 -50.71 4.47 33.56
N ASN A 192 -51.09 3.19 33.65
CA ASN A 192 -52.33 2.78 34.29
C ASN A 192 -52.33 3.13 35.79
N ARG A 193 -53.42 3.75 36.27
CA ARG A 193 -53.59 4.15 37.68
C ARG A 193 -53.52 2.96 38.63
N ASN A 194 -53.94 1.77 38.21
CA ASN A 194 -53.93 0.57 39.05
C ASN A 194 -52.51 0.09 39.38
N CYS A 195 -51.57 0.22 38.43
CA CYS A 195 -50.19 -0.22 38.60
C CYS A 195 -49.35 0.74 39.45
N ARG A 196 -49.79 2.00 39.62
CA ARG A 196 -49.09 3.02 40.42
C ARG A 196 -49.47 3.02 41.91
N LYS A 197 -50.32 2.09 42.35
CA LYS A 197 -50.71 1.95 43.77
C LYS A 197 -49.55 1.48 44.66
N VAL A 198 -48.55 0.83 44.06
CA VAL A 198 -47.35 0.33 44.75
C VAL A 198 -46.14 1.18 44.31
N ALA A 199 -45.23 1.47 45.24
CA ALA A 199 -44.06 2.31 44.98
C ALA A 199 -43.19 1.80 43.80
N SER A 200 -43.15 0.48 43.58
CA SER A 200 -42.47 -0.14 42.45
C SER A 200 -43.02 0.30 41.08
N GLY A 201 -44.34 0.55 40.96
CA GLY A 201 -44.94 1.00 39.71
C GLY A 201 -44.61 2.46 39.36
N ILE A 202 -44.36 3.30 40.36
CA ILE A 202 -43.88 4.68 40.16
C ILE A 202 -42.42 4.65 39.70
N TYR A 203 -41.59 3.82 40.33
CA TYR A 203 -40.19 3.61 39.95
C TYR A 203 -40.06 3.12 38.50
N LEU A 204 -40.82 2.08 38.10
CA LEU A 204 -40.76 1.52 36.75
C LEU A 204 -41.24 2.50 35.67
N ARG A 205 -42.17 3.41 36.01
CA ARG A 205 -42.60 4.49 35.11
C ARG A 205 -41.48 5.52 34.92
N LEU A 206 -40.83 5.96 36.00
CA LEU A 206 -39.70 6.87 35.93
C LEU A 206 -38.54 6.24 35.17
N SER A 207 -38.24 4.96 35.43
CA SER A 207 -37.24 4.21 34.69
C SER A 207 -37.56 4.16 33.20
N SER A 208 -38.80 3.89 32.81
CA SER A 208 -39.20 3.87 31.39
C SER A 208 -39.02 5.25 30.72
N ILE A 209 -39.35 6.34 31.43
CA ILE A 209 -39.17 7.72 30.93
C ILE A 209 -37.69 8.06 30.78
N ILE A 210 -36.86 7.73 31.78
CA ILE A 210 -35.42 7.97 31.72
C ILE A 210 -34.80 7.13 30.58
N SER A 211 -35.20 5.87 30.43
CA SER A 211 -34.72 5.03 29.33
C SER A 211 -35.09 5.58 27.95
N THR A 212 -36.30 6.15 27.75
CA THR A 212 -36.64 6.85 26.50
C THR A 212 -35.87 8.14 26.25
N LEU A 213 -35.29 8.75 27.29
CA LEU A 213 -34.56 10.01 27.20
C LEU A 213 -33.05 9.78 26.95
N VAL A 214 -32.55 8.62 27.38
CA VAL A 214 -31.14 8.21 27.25
C VAL A 214 -30.87 7.46 25.96
N VAL A 215 -31.83 6.65 25.49
CA VAL A 215 -31.81 5.98 24.17
C VAL A 215 -32.05 7.02 23.08
#